data_AF-A0A3D2C403-F1
#
_entry.id   AF-A0A3D2C403-F1
#
_cell.length_a   1.000
_cell.length_b   1.000
_cell.length_c   1.000
_cell.angle_alpha   90.00
_cell.angle_beta   90.00
_cell.angle_gamma   90.00
#
_symmetry.space_group_name_H-M   'P 1'
#
loop_
_entity.id
_entity.type
_entity.pdbx_description
1 polymer ?
#
loop_
_entity_poly.entity_id
_entity_poly.type
_entity_poly.pdbx_seq_one_letter_code
_entity_poly.pdbx_strand_id
1 'polypeptide(L)'
;MQTRILSILTLGLSLAACAEAEKGTDGADGEDGTAGAAGVDGNDGDPGADGEDGEDDDGDGDGDGDGSPCAGATPVEITGLTGLPTEAMTAYYASDSITVESNAAGDLSYAVSGYGLDYEWSGDSFTVTPTTDMPSSQVIIATDGCTTDTFEFSVDAKVGNALLNIVHLYEGAPSVDVTLSGDAIEDAILTDFTFVSQTNYLETDARPYAFDLWVEGAVAATTDTIELMDQGTYTLVVYSDGGAPATLLIEDDLSELSAADSTRITAIHVADGIGQVDVWETVLGVALFEDLDFGAVSEAIEITSDADYTVGLDVDDDGAADQNFETITFSGLEDQSANVFAFSQSGLPFLFASIPTLEFGARLFPDPLPAPSSIASGTSTPALPVPDYPGSFVGDTITITDTCTVLTVEVDVDISHTYRGDLEVVLAGPDGTEIFLHDQTGTSANDVIGTYSSDGSGTLVPAGDLNDFLLLQGTGDWTLSAADFGYGDIGTINAWGINIGCL
;
A
#
# COMPACT_ATOMS: atom_id res chain seq x y z
N MET A 1 -12.47 -23.66 15.01
CA MET A 1 -13.85 -23.36 15.44
C MET A 1 -14.44 -22.34 14.46
N GLN A 2 -15.69 -22.55 14.03
CA GLN A 2 -16.56 -21.65 13.24
C GLN A 2 -16.03 -20.83 12.05
N THR A 3 -16.23 -21.41 10.87
CA THR A 3 -16.43 -20.75 9.56
C THR A 3 -17.44 -19.60 9.65
N ARG A 4 -17.01 -18.37 9.33
CA ARG A 4 -17.91 -17.25 9.02
C ARG A 4 -17.89 -16.99 7.51
N ILE A 5 -18.95 -17.46 6.86
CA ILE A 5 -19.28 -17.22 5.46
C ILE A 5 -19.74 -15.76 5.34
N LEU A 6 -18.91 -14.91 4.73
CA LEU A 6 -19.31 -13.56 4.34
C LEU A 6 -20.27 -13.67 3.15
N SER A 7 -21.51 -13.22 3.37
CA SER A 7 -22.58 -13.28 2.40
C SER A 7 -22.43 -12.15 1.38
N ILE A 8 -22.07 -12.50 0.15
CA ILE A 8 -22.09 -11.60 -1.01
C ILE A 8 -23.54 -11.18 -1.28
N LEU A 9 -23.84 -9.91 -0.98
CA LEU A 9 -25.10 -9.27 -1.34
C LEU A 9 -25.11 -9.08 -2.87
N THR A 10 -25.71 -10.04 -3.57
CA THR A 10 -25.93 -9.97 -5.02
C THR A 10 -27.10 -9.01 -5.28
N LEU A 11 -26.80 -7.78 -5.68
CA LEU A 11 -27.82 -6.84 -6.14
C LEU A 11 -28.21 -7.21 -7.59
N GLY A 12 -29.14 -8.16 -7.69
CA GLY A 12 -29.79 -8.52 -8.94
C GLY A 12 -30.67 -7.37 -9.44
N LEU A 13 -30.22 -6.67 -10.48
CA LEU A 13 -31.01 -5.68 -11.18
C LEU A 13 -32.10 -6.39 -12.00
N SER A 14 -33.28 -6.53 -11.41
CA SER A 14 -34.45 -7.09 -12.08
C SER A 14 -35.03 -6.06 -13.06
N LEU A 15 -35.12 -6.46 -14.33
CA LEU A 15 -35.81 -5.73 -15.39
C LEU A 15 -37.33 -5.76 -15.12
N ALA A 16 -37.88 -4.66 -14.61
CA ALA A 16 -39.32 -4.45 -14.51
C ALA A 16 -39.73 -3.27 -15.39
N ALA A 17 -40.32 -3.59 -16.54
CA ALA A 17 -41.03 -2.62 -17.36
C ALA A 17 -42.19 -2.02 -16.55
N CYS A 18 -42.27 -0.68 -16.49
CA CYS A 18 -43.47 0.02 -16.09
C CYS A 18 -43.66 1.29 -16.94
N ALA A 19 -44.93 1.54 -17.23
CA ALA A 19 -45.44 2.38 -18.30
C ALA A 19 -45.27 3.88 -18.10
N GLU A 20 -45.45 4.59 -19.22
CA GLU A 20 -45.46 6.05 -19.41
C GLU A 20 -46.10 6.83 -18.24
N ALA A 21 -45.30 7.70 -17.62
CA ALA A 21 -45.79 8.74 -16.72
C ALA A 21 -45.80 10.08 -17.48
N GLU A 22 -47.01 10.62 -17.63
CA GLU A 22 -47.35 11.91 -18.23
C GLU A 22 -46.57 13.07 -17.59
N LYS A 23 -46.16 14.01 -18.44
CA LYS A 23 -45.41 15.23 -18.10
C LYS A 23 -46.27 16.13 -17.19
N GLY A 24 -45.80 16.39 -15.97
CA GLY A 24 -46.39 17.43 -15.11
C GLY A 24 -46.21 18.81 -15.74
N THR A 25 -47.26 19.64 -15.70
CA THR A 25 -47.21 21.03 -16.19
C THR A 25 -46.48 21.93 -15.20
N ASP A 26 -45.55 22.73 -15.69
CA ASP A 26 -44.81 23.72 -14.90
C ASP A 26 -45.74 24.79 -14.31
N GLY A 27 -45.44 25.22 -13.08
CA GLY A 27 -46.20 26.25 -12.37
C GLY A 27 -46.00 27.64 -12.99
N ALA A 28 -46.97 28.54 -12.77
CA ALA A 28 -46.94 29.89 -13.34
C ALA A 28 -45.79 30.75 -12.78
N ASP A 29 -45.14 31.49 -13.66
CA ASP A 29 -44.09 32.47 -13.33
C ASP A 29 -44.63 33.59 -12.45
N GLY A 30 -43.80 34.04 -11.50
CA GLY A 30 -44.12 35.16 -10.59
C GLY A 30 -44.00 36.52 -11.29
N GLU A 31 -44.78 37.51 -10.84
CA GLU A 31 -44.77 38.86 -11.43
C GLU A 31 -43.45 39.62 -11.15
N ASP A 32 -42.90 40.23 -12.21
CA ASP A 32 -41.71 41.07 -12.14
C ASP A 32 -41.95 42.37 -11.34
N GLY A 33 -40.96 42.73 -10.53
CA GLY A 33 -40.97 43.97 -9.74
C GLY A 33 -40.83 45.24 -10.60
N THR A 34 -41.37 46.36 -10.08
CA THR A 34 -41.38 47.64 -10.79
C THR A 34 -39.98 48.25 -10.94
N ALA A 35 -39.67 48.76 -12.14
CA ALA A 35 -38.41 49.42 -12.45
C ALA A 35 -38.23 50.75 -11.67
N GLY A 36 -37.03 50.98 -11.14
CA GLY A 36 -36.64 52.23 -10.49
C GLY A 36 -36.47 53.39 -11.48
N ALA A 37 -36.57 54.63 -10.98
CA ALA A 37 -36.47 55.84 -11.79
C ALA A 37 -35.03 56.08 -12.31
N ALA A 38 -34.93 56.49 -13.58
CA ALA A 38 -33.66 56.85 -14.23
C ALA A 38 -33.05 58.13 -13.62
N GLY A 39 -31.73 58.11 -13.42
CA GLY A 39 -30.95 59.28 -13.01
C GLY A 39 -30.69 60.23 -14.19
N VAL A 40 -30.49 61.52 -13.89
CA VAL A 40 -30.25 62.57 -14.88
C VAL A 40 -28.76 62.63 -15.24
N ASP A 41 -28.48 62.54 -16.53
CA ASP A 41 -27.19 62.67 -17.20
C ASP A 41 -26.73 64.14 -17.29
N GLY A 42 -25.42 64.37 -17.15
CA GLY A 42 -24.79 65.70 -17.23
C GLY A 42 -24.41 66.08 -18.65
N ASN A 43 -24.34 67.39 -18.95
CA ASN A 43 -24.05 67.90 -20.29
C ASN A 43 -22.62 67.55 -20.78
N ASP A 44 -22.55 67.06 -22.02
CA ASP A 44 -21.31 66.85 -22.77
C ASP A 44 -20.67 68.19 -23.19
N GLY A 45 -19.33 68.23 -23.22
CA GLY A 45 -18.54 69.39 -23.67
C GLY A 45 -18.43 69.50 -25.19
N ASP A 46 -18.24 70.73 -25.69
CA ASP A 46 -18.15 71.05 -27.12
C ASP A 46 -17.01 70.29 -27.83
N PRO A 47 -17.23 69.71 -29.03
CA PRO A 47 -16.18 69.07 -29.81
C PRO A 47 -15.17 70.10 -30.36
N GLY A 48 -13.88 69.71 -30.35
CA GLY A 48 -12.79 70.50 -30.93
C GLY A 48 -12.80 70.51 -32.47
N ALA A 49 -12.20 71.54 -33.05
CA ALA A 49 -12.17 71.78 -34.48
C ALA A 49 -11.45 70.68 -35.27
N ASP A 50 -12.07 70.30 -36.38
CA ASP A 50 -11.64 69.41 -37.44
C ASP A 50 -10.38 69.96 -38.15
N GLY A 51 -9.39 69.10 -38.36
CA GLY A 51 -8.14 69.41 -39.06
C GLY A 51 -8.30 69.30 -40.58
N GLU A 52 -7.52 70.10 -41.32
CA GLU A 52 -7.62 70.27 -42.78
C GLU A 52 -7.53 68.95 -43.58
N ASP A 53 -8.47 68.80 -44.51
CA ASP A 53 -8.59 67.70 -45.46
C ASP A 53 -7.37 67.71 -46.43
N GLY A 54 -6.59 66.62 -46.41
CA GLY A 54 -5.46 66.41 -47.32
C GLY A 54 -5.93 65.86 -48.68
N GLU A 55 -5.33 66.40 -49.74
CA GLU A 55 -5.66 66.22 -51.16
C GLU A 55 -5.87 64.76 -51.61
N ASP A 56 -7.01 64.53 -52.23
CA ASP A 56 -7.41 63.38 -53.04
C ASP A 56 -6.64 63.40 -54.38
N ASP A 57 -5.50 62.70 -54.40
CA ASP A 57 -4.74 62.39 -55.62
C ASP A 57 -5.34 61.14 -56.26
N ASP A 58 -6.25 61.36 -57.21
CA ASP A 58 -6.86 60.37 -58.11
C ASP A 58 -5.82 59.88 -59.15
N GLY A 59 -4.72 59.31 -58.66
CA GLY A 59 -3.70 58.67 -59.46
C GLY A 59 -4.11 57.25 -59.82
N ASP A 60 -4.83 57.09 -60.93
CA ASP A 60 -4.98 55.83 -61.68
C ASP A 60 -3.61 55.31 -62.16
N GLY A 61 -2.82 54.83 -61.21
CA GLY A 61 -1.67 53.97 -61.42
C GLY A 61 -2.00 52.61 -60.85
N ASP A 62 -2.23 51.64 -61.74
CA ASP A 62 -2.40 50.22 -61.44
C ASP A 62 -1.16 49.63 -60.74
N GLY A 63 -0.99 50.01 -59.47
CA GLY A 63 -0.04 49.46 -58.54
C GLY A 63 -0.83 48.79 -57.43
N ASP A 64 -1.46 47.66 -57.76
CA ASP A 64 -1.81 46.64 -56.79
C ASP A 64 -0.50 46.16 -56.14
N GLY A 65 0.04 46.98 -55.24
CA GLY A 65 0.93 46.52 -54.20
C GLY A 65 0.06 45.80 -53.21
N ASP A 66 -0.30 44.56 -53.56
CA ASP A 66 -0.80 43.53 -52.67
C ASP A 66 0.29 43.15 -51.66
N GLY A 67 0.79 44.12 -50.90
CA GLY A 67 1.75 43.94 -49.82
C GLY A 67 1.14 43.23 -48.61
N SER A 68 0.19 42.32 -48.83
CA SER A 68 -0.14 41.32 -47.83
C SER A 68 1.14 40.52 -47.59
N PRO A 69 1.64 40.43 -46.34
CA PRO A 69 2.86 39.69 -46.03
C PRO A 69 2.79 38.21 -46.41
N CYS A 70 1.61 37.72 -46.77
CA CYS A 70 1.30 36.34 -47.15
C CYS A 70 0.92 36.19 -48.64
N ALA A 71 1.08 37.23 -49.46
CA ALA A 71 0.82 37.14 -50.90
C ALA A 71 1.78 36.14 -51.58
N GLY A 72 1.23 35.10 -52.20
CA GLY A 72 2.00 34.06 -52.89
C GLY A 72 2.59 32.97 -52.00
N ALA A 73 2.24 32.93 -50.70
CA ALA A 73 2.63 31.83 -49.82
C ALA A 73 2.09 30.49 -50.35
N THR A 74 2.94 29.47 -50.40
CA THR A 74 2.52 28.10 -50.69
C THR A 74 1.73 27.56 -49.51
N PRO A 75 0.50 27.03 -49.71
CA PRO A 75 -0.27 26.45 -48.62
C PRO A 75 0.52 25.35 -47.90
N VAL A 76 0.67 25.49 -46.59
CA VAL A 76 1.10 24.39 -45.72
C VAL A 76 0.12 23.24 -45.88
N GLU A 77 0.63 22.02 -45.98
CA GLU A 77 -0.16 20.79 -45.95
C GLU A 77 0.53 19.80 -45.00
N ILE A 78 -0.21 19.32 -44.00
CA ILE A 78 0.16 18.19 -43.18
C ILE A 78 -0.13 16.93 -43.98
N THR A 79 0.92 16.21 -44.34
CA THR A 79 0.85 15.01 -45.19
C THR A 79 0.61 13.73 -44.40
N GLY A 80 0.84 13.76 -43.08
CA GLY A 80 0.58 12.64 -42.19
C GLY A 80 1.27 12.82 -40.84
N LEU A 81 1.12 11.79 -39.99
CA LEU A 81 1.86 11.64 -38.75
C LEU A 81 2.64 10.32 -38.79
N THR A 82 3.92 10.38 -38.46
CA THR A 82 4.79 9.20 -38.32
C THR A 82 4.98 8.91 -36.83
N GLY A 83 4.95 7.64 -36.43
CA GLY A 83 5.15 7.25 -35.02
C GLY A 83 3.87 7.23 -34.18
N LEU A 84 2.69 7.38 -34.79
CA LEU A 84 1.42 7.20 -34.07
C LEU A 84 1.30 5.77 -33.50
N PRO A 85 0.92 5.63 -32.22
CA PRO A 85 0.65 4.32 -31.62
C PRO A 85 -0.40 3.54 -32.40
N THR A 86 -0.13 2.26 -32.66
CA THR A 86 -1.07 1.35 -33.34
C THR A 86 -1.89 0.49 -32.37
N GLU A 87 -1.48 0.47 -31.10
CA GLU A 87 -2.19 -0.21 -30.01
C GLU A 87 -2.65 0.81 -28.98
N ALA A 88 -3.63 0.43 -28.16
CA ALA A 88 -4.14 1.30 -27.11
C ALA A 88 -3.02 1.61 -26.10
N MET A 89 -2.75 2.89 -25.90
CA MET A 89 -1.78 3.36 -24.93
C MET A 89 -2.27 3.15 -23.50
N THR A 90 -1.36 2.87 -22.58
CA THR A 90 -1.67 2.94 -21.15
C THR A 90 -1.79 4.41 -20.75
N ALA A 91 -2.88 4.78 -20.10
CA ALA A 91 -3.06 6.12 -19.55
C ALA A 91 -1.90 6.48 -18.61
N TYR A 92 -1.58 7.77 -18.54
CA TYR A 92 -0.49 8.38 -17.76
C TYR A 92 0.93 8.11 -18.24
N TYR A 93 1.12 7.31 -19.29
CA TYR A 93 2.44 7.04 -19.89
C TYR A 93 2.60 7.71 -21.25
N ALA A 94 3.75 8.33 -21.45
CA ALA A 94 4.07 9.04 -22.69
C ALA A 94 4.30 8.05 -23.84
N SER A 95 3.88 8.44 -25.05
CA SER A 95 4.18 7.73 -26.28
C SER A 95 5.65 7.86 -26.66
N ASP A 96 6.10 7.00 -27.57
CA ASP A 96 7.24 7.33 -28.43
C ASP A 96 6.99 8.64 -29.21
N SER A 97 8.05 9.23 -29.74
CA SER A 97 7.95 10.49 -30.49
C SER A 97 7.13 10.33 -31.77
N ILE A 98 6.16 11.22 -31.94
CA ILE A 98 5.31 11.36 -33.13
C ILE A 98 5.78 12.57 -33.92
N THR A 99 6.06 12.41 -35.21
CA THR A 99 6.53 13.48 -36.10
C THR A 99 5.41 13.95 -37.03
N VAL A 100 5.24 15.27 -37.14
CA VAL A 100 4.32 15.90 -38.08
C VAL A 100 4.98 16.03 -39.46
N GLU A 101 4.53 15.23 -40.42
CA GLU A 101 5.04 15.26 -41.78
C GLU A 101 4.35 16.38 -42.57
N SER A 102 5.10 17.33 -43.15
CA SER A 102 4.51 18.44 -43.91
C SER A 102 5.27 18.78 -45.19
N ASN A 103 4.62 19.54 -46.08
CA ASN A 103 5.24 20.09 -47.29
C ASN A 103 6.03 21.39 -47.04
N ALA A 104 6.07 21.89 -45.79
CA ALA A 104 6.66 23.18 -45.46
C ALA A 104 8.19 23.15 -45.55
N ALA A 105 8.79 24.23 -46.06
CA ALA A 105 10.24 24.34 -46.24
C ALA A 105 10.96 24.99 -45.03
N GLY A 106 10.21 25.43 -44.01
CA GLY A 106 10.72 26.10 -42.82
C GLY A 106 9.90 25.76 -41.58
N ASP A 107 10.29 26.33 -40.45
CA ASP A 107 9.71 26.00 -39.15
C ASP A 107 8.21 26.35 -39.08
N LEU A 108 7.43 25.41 -38.56
CA LEU A 108 6.00 25.58 -38.31
C LEU A 108 5.74 25.86 -36.83
N SER A 109 4.68 26.60 -36.56
CA SER A 109 4.08 26.70 -35.23
C SER A 109 2.88 25.77 -35.14
N TYR A 110 2.78 25.05 -34.02
CA TYR A 110 1.73 24.07 -33.78
C TYR A 110 0.83 24.50 -32.63
N ALA A 111 -0.47 24.21 -32.76
CA ALA A 111 -1.44 24.19 -31.68
C ALA A 111 -2.27 22.91 -31.80
N VAL A 112 -2.75 22.39 -30.67
CA VAL A 112 -3.61 21.20 -30.67
C VAL A 112 -4.91 21.51 -29.96
N SER A 113 -6.01 21.01 -30.51
CA SER A 113 -7.34 21.07 -29.91
C SER A 113 -7.87 19.67 -29.70
N GLY A 114 -8.23 19.36 -28.45
CA GLY A 114 -8.81 18.10 -28.05
C GLY A 114 -8.80 17.96 -26.53
N TYR A 115 -9.25 16.82 -26.03
CA TYR A 115 -9.31 16.52 -24.61
C TYR A 115 -8.68 15.14 -24.32
N GLY A 116 -8.06 15.00 -23.15
CA GLY A 116 -7.58 13.71 -22.65
C GLY A 116 -6.15 13.34 -23.05
N LEU A 117 -5.39 14.23 -23.70
CA LEU A 117 -3.95 14.04 -23.97
C LEU A 117 -3.17 15.29 -23.55
N ASP A 118 -2.04 15.09 -22.86
CA ASP A 118 -1.01 16.09 -22.67
C ASP A 118 0.08 15.94 -23.75
N TYR A 119 0.69 17.06 -24.14
CA TYR A 119 1.61 17.16 -25.27
C TYR A 119 2.95 17.76 -24.86
N GLU A 120 4.05 17.10 -25.21
CA GLU A 120 5.40 17.67 -25.09
C GLU A 120 6.03 17.81 -26.47
N TRP A 121 6.27 19.05 -26.91
CA TRP A 121 6.76 19.36 -28.26
C TRP A 121 8.27 19.59 -28.31
N SER A 122 8.89 19.07 -29.36
CA SER A 122 10.29 19.31 -29.71
C SER A 122 10.41 19.46 -31.23
N GLY A 123 10.38 20.71 -31.70
CA GLY A 123 10.40 21.01 -33.13
C GLY A 123 9.11 20.58 -33.83
N ASP A 124 9.24 19.75 -34.86
CA ASP A 124 8.15 19.16 -35.65
C ASP A 124 7.61 17.84 -35.04
N SER A 125 8.13 17.44 -33.89
CA SER A 125 7.79 16.19 -33.23
C SER A 125 7.24 16.44 -31.83
N PHE A 126 6.41 15.52 -31.33
CA PHE A 126 5.80 15.60 -30.01
C PHE A 126 5.61 14.20 -29.40
N THR A 127 5.47 14.12 -28.08
CA THR A 127 4.92 12.94 -27.40
C THR A 127 3.51 13.26 -26.92
N VAL A 128 2.68 12.23 -26.78
CA VAL A 128 1.37 12.33 -26.13
C VAL A 128 1.35 11.49 -24.87
N THR A 129 0.74 12.01 -23.80
CA THR A 129 0.47 11.26 -22.57
C THR A 129 -1.03 11.29 -22.34
N PRO A 130 -1.75 10.14 -22.43
CA PRO A 130 -3.17 10.14 -22.16
C PRO A 130 -3.45 10.47 -20.69
N THR A 131 -4.34 11.41 -20.42
CA THR A 131 -4.77 11.77 -19.06
C THR A 131 -6.07 11.07 -18.67
N THR A 132 -6.68 10.34 -19.60
CA THR A 132 -7.89 9.53 -19.43
C THR A 132 -7.80 8.25 -20.27
N ASP A 133 -8.69 7.29 -20.03
CA ASP A 133 -8.84 6.06 -20.80
C ASP A 133 -9.72 6.21 -22.06
N MET A 134 -10.26 7.41 -22.27
CA MET A 134 -11.10 7.74 -23.43
C MET A 134 -10.79 9.17 -23.91
N PRO A 135 -9.59 9.42 -24.47
CA PRO A 135 -9.28 10.70 -25.09
C PRO A 135 -10.20 10.96 -26.29
N SER A 136 -10.49 12.22 -26.58
CA SER A 136 -11.28 12.59 -27.76
C SER A 136 -10.44 12.48 -29.04
N SER A 137 -11.08 12.63 -30.22
CA SER A 137 -10.34 13.05 -31.42
C SER A 137 -9.55 14.33 -31.12
N GLN A 138 -8.38 14.44 -31.74
CA GLN A 138 -7.45 15.56 -31.60
C GLN A 138 -7.27 16.21 -32.97
N VAL A 139 -7.16 17.53 -32.98
CA VAL A 139 -6.91 18.31 -34.20
C VAL A 139 -5.63 19.11 -34.03
N ILE A 140 -4.60 18.76 -34.80
CA ILE A 140 -3.37 19.56 -34.91
C ILE A 140 -3.65 20.70 -35.89
N ILE A 141 -3.22 21.90 -35.53
CA ILE A 141 -3.26 23.10 -36.35
C ILE A 141 -1.81 23.53 -36.57
N ALA A 142 -1.34 23.47 -37.80
CA ALA A 142 0.01 23.91 -38.17
C ALA A 142 -0.06 25.23 -38.95
N THR A 143 0.85 26.16 -38.68
CA THR A 143 0.94 27.43 -39.41
C THR A 143 2.39 27.88 -39.60
N ASP A 144 2.67 28.46 -40.76
CA ASP A 144 3.91 29.19 -41.05
C ASP A 144 3.77 30.71 -40.75
N GLY A 145 2.66 31.13 -40.14
CA GLY A 145 2.29 32.53 -39.91
C GLY A 145 1.50 33.18 -41.05
N CYS A 146 1.34 32.49 -42.19
CA CYS A 146 0.65 33.00 -43.37
C CYS A 146 -0.45 32.08 -43.89
N THR A 147 -0.24 30.78 -43.84
CA THR A 147 -1.19 29.74 -44.18
C THR A 147 -1.33 28.77 -43.01
N THR A 148 -2.44 28.03 -43.00
CA THR A 148 -2.77 27.10 -41.92
C THR A 148 -3.31 25.81 -42.53
N ASP A 149 -2.93 24.69 -41.95
CA ASP A 149 -3.57 23.41 -42.24
C ASP A 149 -3.88 22.66 -40.93
N THR A 150 -4.82 21.73 -41.02
CA THR A 150 -5.28 20.96 -39.87
C THR A 150 -5.26 19.47 -40.14
N PHE A 151 -4.84 18.69 -39.16
CA PHE A 151 -4.82 17.23 -39.25
C PHE A 151 -5.54 16.63 -38.04
N GLU A 152 -6.57 15.82 -38.30
CA GLU A 152 -7.28 15.09 -37.25
C GLU A 152 -6.61 13.73 -37.03
N PHE A 153 -6.38 13.39 -35.77
CA PHE A 153 -5.90 12.07 -35.37
C PHE A 153 -6.58 11.64 -34.07
N SER A 154 -6.52 10.35 -33.78
CA SER A 154 -7.00 9.77 -32.52
C SER A 154 -5.94 8.83 -31.97
N VAL A 155 -5.93 8.71 -30.66
CA VAL A 155 -5.09 7.76 -29.92
C VAL A 155 -6.05 6.98 -29.05
N ASP A 156 -6.02 5.65 -29.13
CA ASP A 156 -6.76 4.82 -28.19
C ASP A 156 -5.97 4.75 -26.89
N ALA A 157 -6.66 4.85 -25.75
CA ALA A 157 -6.06 4.68 -24.44
C ALA A 157 -6.84 3.64 -23.62
N LYS A 158 -6.20 3.10 -22.59
CA LYS A 158 -6.80 2.22 -21.59
C LYS A 158 -6.22 2.53 -20.22
N VAL A 159 -6.97 2.24 -19.17
CA VAL A 159 -6.37 2.11 -17.83
C VAL A 159 -5.61 0.78 -17.81
N GLY A 160 -4.30 0.82 -17.57
CA GLY A 160 -3.52 -0.39 -17.32
C GLY A 160 -3.78 -0.90 -15.91
N ASN A 161 -3.37 -2.13 -15.61
CA ASN A 161 -3.48 -2.69 -14.26
C ASN A 161 -2.10 -3.10 -13.77
N ALA A 162 -1.81 -2.85 -12.50
CA ALA A 162 -0.63 -3.33 -11.81
C ALA A 162 -1.04 -4.11 -10.56
N LEU A 163 -0.14 -4.95 -10.06
CA LEU A 163 -0.28 -5.63 -8.78
C LEU A 163 0.69 -5.02 -7.77
N LEU A 164 0.19 -4.72 -6.59
CA LEU A 164 0.98 -4.14 -5.50
C LEU A 164 0.83 -4.98 -4.23
N ASN A 165 1.94 -5.48 -3.73
CA ASN A 165 2.09 -6.00 -2.39
C ASN A 165 2.68 -4.92 -1.49
N ILE A 166 2.19 -4.78 -0.26
CA ILE A 166 2.72 -3.83 0.71
C ILE A 166 3.25 -4.61 1.90
N VAL A 167 4.48 -4.30 2.32
CA VAL A 167 5.17 -4.92 3.45
C VAL A 167 5.49 -3.86 4.49
N HIS A 168 5.15 -4.10 5.75
CA HIS A 168 5.44 -3.16 6.83
C HIS A 168 6.47 -3.71 7.81
N LEU A 169 7.66 -3.11 7.77
CA LEU A 169 8.84 -3.41 8.59
C LEU A 169 9.40 -2.14 9.26
N TYR A 170 8.56 -1.14 9.50
CA TYR A 170 8.94 0.07 10.23
C TYR A 170 8.56 -0.07 11.72
N GLU A 171 9.55 -0.34 12.56
CA GLU A 171 9.36 -0.59 14.00
C GLU A 171 8.83 0.64 14.76
N GLY A 172 9.06 1.85 14.24
CA GLY A 172 8.66 3.10 14.89
C GLY A 172 7.14 3.32 14.94
N ALA A 173 6.34 2.44 14.34
CA ALA A 173 4.89 2.40 14.47
C ALA A 173 4.41 0.95 14.58
N PRO A 174 3.57 0.60 15.57
CA PRO A 174 3.05 -0.76 15.70
C PRO A 174 1.97 -1.09 14.68
N SER A 175 1.23 -0.07 14.24
CA SER A 175 0.34 -0.12 13.10
C SER A 175 0.44 1.18 12.29
N VAL A 176 0.16 1.06 11.00
CA VAL A 176 0.11 2.18 10.06
C VAL A 176 -1.16 2.11 9.22
N ASP A 177 -1.65 3.27 8.81
CA ASP A 177 -2.62 3.36 7.71
C ASP A 177 -1.90 3.87 6.46
N VAL A 178 -2.32 3.41 5.29
CA VAL A 178 -1.76 3.83 4.00
C VAL A 178 -2.85 4.46 3.17
N THR A 179 -2.64 5.68 2.69
CA THR A 179 -3.53 6.36 1.73
C THR A 179 -2.77 6.72 0.46
N LEU A 180 -3.48 7.09 -0.60
CA LEU A 180 -2.83 7.87 -1.66
C LEU A 180 -2.47 9.25 -1.14
N SER A 181 -1.43 9.84 -1.70
CA SER A 181 -0.94 11.12 -1.21
C SER A 181 -1.95 12.23 -1.44
N GLY A 182 -2.28 12.95 -0.38
CA GLY A 182 -3.26 14.04 -0.38
C GLY A 182 -4.71 13.59 -0.12
N ASP A 183 -4.97 12.28 -0.03
CA ASP A 183 -6.27 11.75 0.40
C ASP A 183 -6.41 11.81 1.93
N ALA A 184 -7.65 11.74 2.40
CA ALA A 184 -7.92 11.68 3.85
C ALA A 184 -7.71 10.26 4.37
N ILE A 185 -7.38 10.13 5.67
CA ILE A 185 -7.21 8.82 6.34
C ILE A 185 -8.45 7.91 6.25
N GLU A 186 -9.65 8.48 6.12
CA GLU A 186 -10.90 7.71 5.96
C GLU A 186 -10.98 6.99 4.60
N ASP A 187 -10.17 7.41 3.62
CA ASP A 187 -10.02 6.79 2.30
C ASP A 187 -8.78 5.88 2.23
N ALA A 188 -8.27 5.43 3.39
CA ALA A 188 -7.12 4.55 3.47
C ALA A 188 -7.35 3.24 2.72
N ILE A 189 -6.34 2.85 1.94
CA ILE A 189 -6.31 1.57 1.22
C ILE A 189 -5.94 0.42 2.16
N LEU A 190 -5.20 0.71 3.23
CA LEU A 190 -4.88 -0.20 4.32
C LEU A 190 -5.10 0.52 5.65
N THR A 191 -5.75 -0.16 6.59
CA THR A 191 -6.03 0.36 7.93
C THR A 191 -5.51 -0.59 9.00
N ASP A 192 -4.95 -0.04 10.08
CA ASP A 192 -4.38 -0.80 11.20
C ASP A 192 -3.38 -1.89 10.72
N PHE A 193 -2.61 -1.59 9.68
CA PHE A 193 -1.67 -2.53 9.09
C PHE A 193 -0.49 -2.70 10.03
N THR A 194 -0.29 -3.92 10.56
CA THR A 194 0.59 -4.17 11.70
C THR A 194 2.05 -4.33 11.30
N PHE A 195 2.97 -4.03 12.22
CA PHE A 195 4.40 -4.26 12.05
C PHE A 195 4.72 -5.76 11.83
N VAL A 196 5.68 -6.05 10.93
CA VAL A 196 6.05 -7.41 10.46
C VAL A 196 4.88 -8.14 9.80
N SER A 197 4.26 -7.46 8.83
CA SER A 197 3.18 -8.02 8.03
C SER A 197 3.33 -7.67 6.56
N GLN A 198 2.52 -8.34 5.74
CA GLN A 198 2.39 -8.07 4.31
C GLN A 198 0.90 -8.06 3.92
N THR A 199 0.61 -7.56 2.72
CA THR A 199 -0.65 -7.85 2.02
C THR A 199 -0.47 -9.06 1.09
N ASN A 200 -1.55 -9.49 0.46
CA ASN A 200 -1.44 -10.17 -0.83
C ASN A 200 -1.24 -9.13 -1.95
N TYR A 201 -1.06 -9.58 -3.19
CA TYR A 201 -1.15 -8.66 -4.33
C TYR A 201 -2.54 -7.99 -4.41
N LEU A 202 -2.54 -6.67 -4.29
CA LEU A 202 -3.69 -5.80 -4.50
C LEU A 202 -3.70 -5.35 -5.97
N GLU A 203 -4.86 -5.40 -6.62
CA GLU A 203 -5.03 -4.81 -7.95
C GLU A 203 -5.11 -3.29 -7.83
N THR A 204 -4.35 -2.59 -8.67
CA THR A 204 -4.33 -1.13 -8.77
C THR A 204 -4.22 -0.69 -10.22
N ASP A 205 -4.58 0.56 -10.51
CA ASP A 205 -4.39 1.12 -11.85
C ASP A 205 -2.88 1.29 -12.13
N ALA A 206 -2.47 1.11 -13.38
CA ALA A 206 -1.11 1.45 -13.80
C ALA A 206 -0.98 2.96 -13.95
N ARG A 207 -0.34 3.61 -12.98
CA ARG A 207 -0.06 5.05 -12.99
C ARG A 207 1.03 5.40 -11.96
N PRO A 208 1.58 6.62 -12.02
CA PRO A 208 2.40 7.15 -10.94
C PRO A 208 1.57 7.34 -9.66
N TYR A 209 2.04 6.82 -8.53
CA TYR A 209 1.47 7.00 -7.21
C TYR A 209 2.46 7.63 -6.24
N ALA A 210 1.97 8.43 -5.31
CA ALA A 210 2.63 8.64 -4.03
C ALA A 210 1.68 8.17 -2.94
N PHE A 211 2.20 7.58 -1.88
CA PHE A 211 1.41 7.09 -0.75
C PHE A 211 1.76 7.89 0.50
N ASP A 212 0.76 8.24 1.30
CA ASP A 212 0.97 8.80 2.63
C ASP A 212 0.88 7.67 3.66
N LEU A 213 1.91 7.56 4.50
CA LEU A 213 1.96 6.69 5.67
C LEU A 213 1.44 7.44 6.87
N TRP A 214 0.36 6.95 7.48
CA TRP A 214 -0.22 7.53 8.68
C TRP A 214 0.22 6.73 9.90
N VAL A 215 0.72 7.45 10.90
CA VAL A 215 1.11 6.91 12.22
C VAL A 215 0.35 7.72 13.27
N GLU A 216 -0.36 7.05 14.16
CA GLU A 216 -1.13 7.68 15.24
C GLU A 216 -2.09 8.80 14.74
N GLY A 217 -2.66 8.63 13.53
CA GLY A 217 -3.60 9.57 12.93
C GLY A 217 -2.98 10.82 12.28
N ALA A 218 -1.67 10.84 12.04
CA ALA A 218 -0.98 11.89 11.30
C ALA A 218 -0.10 11.30 10.19
N VAL A 219 0.02 12.02 9.07
CA VAL A 219 0.98 11.65 8.00
C VAL A 219 2.41 11.76 8.54
N ALA A 220 3.07 10.62 8.67
CA ALA A 220 4.43 10.48 9.17
C ALA A 220 5.48 10.50 8.05
N ALA A 221 5.12 9.96 6.88
CA ALA A 221 5.92 10.02 5.66
C ALA A 221 5.01 10.05 4.43
N THR A 222 5.56 10.56 3.33
CA THR A 222 4.99 10.44 2.00
C THR A 222 6.07 9.82 1.12
N THR A 223 5.72 8.80 0.36
CA THR A 223 6.66 8.19 -0.59
C THR A 223 7.01 9.18 -1.69
N ASP A 224 8.18 9.02 -2.30
CA ASP A 224 8.40 9.60 -3.62
C ASP A 224 7.36 9.05 -4.61
N THR A 225 7.24 9.68 -5.80
CA THR A 225 6.38 9.16 -6.85
C THR A 225 6.94 7.83 -7.38
N ILE A 226 6.14 6.78 -7.24
CA ILE A 226 6.38 5.40 -7.66
C ILE A 226 5.64 5.17 -8.97
N GLU A 227 6.34 4.69 -9.99
CA GLU A 227 5.74 4.39 -11.30
C GLU A 227 5.28 2.93 -11.37
N LEU A 228 3.96 2.68 -11.37
CA LEU A 228 3.41 1.33 -11.52
C LEU A 228 3.02 1.06 -12.96
N MET A 229 3.86 0.34 -13.70
CA MET A 229 3.63 0.03 -15.12
C MET A 229 2.47 -0.96 -15.34
N ASP A 230 1.85 -0.92 -16.52
CA ASP A 230 0.81 -1.89 -16.93
C ASP A 230 1.38 -3.32 -16.93
N GLN A 231 0.64 -4.23 -16.31
CA GLN A 231 1.00 -5.62 -16.03
C GLN A 231 2.21 -5.80 -15.12
N GLY A 232 2.70 -4.72 -14.50
CA GLY A 232 3.79 -4.80 -13.53
C GLY A 232 3.33 -5.35 -12.18
N THR A 233 4.22 -6.06 -11.51
CA THR A 233 4.05 -6.64 -10.18
C THR A 233 5.10 -6.08 -9.26
N TYR A 234 4.69 -5.53 -8.12
CA TYR A 234 5.57 -4.78 -7.25
C TYR A 234 5.35 -5.10 -5.78
N THR A 235 6.42 -5.01 -4.99
CA THR A 235 6.39 -4.98 -3.53
C THR A 235 6.88 -3.62 -3.05
N LEU A 236 6.02 -2.89 -2.33
CA LEU A 236 6.38 -1.67 -1.61
C LEU A 236 6.65 -2.04 -0.15
N VAL A 237 7.90 -1.87 0.30
CA VAL A 237 8.26 -2.05 1.70
C VAL A 237 8.34 -0.70 2.41
N VAL A 238 7.73 -0.61 3.59
CA VAL A 238 7.89 0.49 4.55
C VAL A 238 8.85 0.03 5.64
N TYR A 239 9.95 0.74 5.85
CA TYR A 239 11.02 0.34 6.78
C TYR A 239 11.61 1.55 7.52
N SER A 240 12.54 1.31 8.44
CA SER A 240 13.25 2.36 9.18
C SER A 240 14.54 2.76 8.46
N ASP A 241 14.79 4.07 8.32
CA ASP A 241 16.08 4.63 7.91
C ASP A 241 16.49 5.72 8.90
N GLY A 242 17.51 5.45 9.72
CA GLY A 242 17.92 6.34 10.81
C GLY A 242 16.81 6.62 11.82
N GLY A 243 15.91 5.65 12.03
CA GLY A 243 14.72 5.76 12.89
C GLY A 243 13.54 6.54 12.31
N ALA A 244 13.62 7.01 11.06
CA ALA A 244 12.50 7.62 10.34
C ALA A 244 11.85 6.60 9.37
N PRO A 245 10.56 6.72 9.06
CA PRO A 245 9.93 5.87 8.05
C PRO A 245 10.48 6.19 6.65
N ALA A 246 10.84 5.13 5.92
CA ALA A 246 11.31 5.15 4.54
C ALA A 246 10.58 4.08 3.72
N THR A 247 10.65 4.19 2.39
CA THR A 247 10.03 3.23 1.47
C THR A 247 10.95 2.79 0.35
N LEU A 248 10.79 1.55 -0.09
CA LEU A 248 11.51 0.98 -1.24
C LEU A 248 10.50 0.21 -2.10
N LEU A 249 10.51 0.50 -3.40
CA LEU A 249 9.76 -0.26 -4.40
C LEU A 249 10.65 -1.34 -4.99
N ILE A 250 10.13 -2.56 -5.04
CA ILE A 250 10.75 -3.72 -5.66
C ILE A 250 9.84 -4.15 -6.81
N GLU A 251 10.42 -4.41 -7.99
CA GLU A 251 9.72 -5.07 -9.09
C GLU A 251 9.84 -6.58 -8.91
N ASP A 252 8.70 -7.25 -8.76
CA ASP A 252 8.65 -8.68 -8.50
C ASP A 252 8.71 -9.46 -9.82
N ASP A 253 9.72 -10.32 -9.96
CA ASP A 253 9.87 -11.17 -11.14
C ASP A 253 9.02 -12.44 -11.04
N LEU A 254 7.86 -12.44 -11.70
CA LEU A 254 6.96 -13.58 -11.84
C LEU A 254 7.16 -14.37 -13.15
N SER A 255 8.31 -14.21 -13.81
CA SER A 255 8.63 -15.01 -15.01
C SER A 255 8.73 -16.51 -14.68
N GLU A 256 8.44 -17.35 -15.68
CA GLU A 256 8.50 -18.81 -15.54
C GLU A 256 9.85 -19.28 -14.97
N LEU A 257 9.81 -20.14 -13.96
CA LEU A 257 11.01 -20.69 -13.33
C LEU A 257 11.67 -21.76 -14.21
N SER A 258 12.97 -21.99 -14.00
CA SER A 258 13.71 -22.97 -14.80
C SER A 258 13.39 -24.43 -14.46
N ALA A 259 12.79 -24.69 -13.29
CA ALA A 259 12.41 -26.03 -12.83
C ALA A 259 11.07 -26.03 -12.05
N ALA A 260 10.30 -27.11 -12.18
CA ALA A 260 8.95 -27.24 -11.60
C ALA A 260 8.90 -27.36 -10.06
N ASP A 261 10.03 -27.67 -9.42
CA ASP A 261 10.15 -27.79 -7.96
C ASP A 261 11.11 -26.70 -7.42
N SER A 262 11.04 -25.52 -8.02
CA SER A 262 11.87 -24.38 -7.62
C SER A 262 11.03 -23.22 -7.12
N THR A 263 11.67 -22.36 -6.35
CA THR A 263 11.15 -21.09 -5.85
C THR A 263 12.20 -20.03 -6.14
N ARG A 264 11.74 -18.85 -6.60
CA ARG A 264 12.62 -17.69 -6.78
C ARG A 264 12.71 -16.91 -5.47
N ILE A 265 13.92 -16.56 -5.06
CA ILE A 265 14.14 -15.74 -3.87
C ILE A 265 14.97 -14.51 -4.24
N THR A 266 14.53 -13.37 -3.74
CA THR A 266 15.26 -12.10 -3.77
C THR A 266 15.55 -11.69 -2.33
N ALA A 267 16.80 -11.40 -2.00
CA ALA A 267 17.17 -10.80 -0.72
C ALA A 267 17.17 -9.28 -0.78
N ILE A 268 16.66 -8.64 0.28
CA ILE A 268 16.56 -7.19 0.43
C ILE A 268 17.07 -6.83 1.83
N HIS A 269 17.94 -5.82 1.92
CA HIS A 269 18.44 -5.35 3.22
C HIS A 269 17.84 -4.00 3.58
N VAL A 270 17.00 -3.98 4.62
CA VAL A 270 16.33 -2.80 5.19
C VAL A 270 16.49 -2.76 6.72
N ALA A 271 17.54 -3.39 7.25
CA ALA A 271 17.78 -3.45 8.69
C ALA A 271 18.54 -2.20 9.15
N ASP A 272 17.81 -1.26 9.73
CA ASP A 272 18.37 0.03 10.16
C ASP A 272 19.49 -0.15 11.18
N GLY A 273 20.59 0.56 10.97
CA GLY A 273 21.77 0.50 11.84
C GLY A 273 22.55 -0.81 11.77
N ILE A 274 22.14 -1.79 10.96
CA ILE A 274 22.92 -2.99 10.66
C ILE A 274 23.82 -2.69 9.46
N GLY A 275 25.06 -3.18 9.52
CA GLY A 275 26.02 -3.05 8.42
C GLY A 275 25.61 -3.90 7.22
N GLN A 276 26.52 -4.05 6.27
CA GLN A 276 26.36 -4.98 5.15
C GLN A 276 25.97 -6.38 5.66
N VAL A 277 25.07 -7.06 4.94
CA VAL A 277 24.52 -8.35 5.35
C VAL A 277 24.77 -9.39 4.27
N ASP A 278 25.31 -10.54 4.68
CA ASP A 278 25.26 -11.75 3.85
C ASP A 278 24.19 -12.70 4.37
N VAL A 279 23.56 -13.41 3.45
CA VAL A 279 22.58 -14.46 3.76
C VAL A 279 23.20 -15.81 3.44
N TRP A 280 23.43 -16.62 4.45
CA TRP A 280 24.13 -17.90 4.35
C TRP A 280 23.19 -19.09 4.40
N GLU A 281 23.44 -20.12 3.60
CA GLU A 281 23.00 -21.48 3.92
C GLU A 281 24.08 -22.13 4.79
N THR A 282 23.77 -22.31 6.07
CA THR A 282 24.78 -22.59 7.10
C THR A 282 25.21 -24.05 7.15
N VAL A 283 24.42 -24.99 6.63
CA VAL A 283 24.76 -26.42 6.57
C VAL A 283 25.79 -26.70 5.46
N LEU A 284 25.65 -26.06 4.32
CA LEU A 284 26.53 -26.13 3.17
C LEU A 284 27.69 -25.14 3.30
N GLY A 285 27.56 -24.11 4.14
CA GLY A 285 28.55 -23.07 4.34
C GLY A 285 28.77 -22.25 3.07
N VAL A 286 27.67 -21.93 2.38
CA VAL A 286 27.68 -21.12 1.16
C VAL A 286 26.81 -19.89 1.38
N ALA A 287 27.30 -18.74 0.96
CA ALA A 287 26.46 -17.56 0.87
C ALA A 287 25.46 -17.73 -0.28
N LEU A 288 24.19 -17.50 0.01
CA LEU A 288 23.13 -17.39 -0.98
C LEU A 288 23.13 -15.97 -1.59
N PHE A 289 23.43 -14.97 -0.76
CA PHE A 289 23.57 -13.58 -1.14
C PHE A 289 24.75 -12.98 -0.36
N GLU A 290 25.66 -12.31 -1.06
CA GLU A 290 26.86 -11.69 -0.51
C GLU A 290 26.78 -10.18 -0.68
N ASP A 291 27.43 -9.46 0.24
CA ASP A 291 27.74 -8.04 0.16
C ASP A 291 26.49 -7.12 0.07
N LEU A 292 25.36 -7.49 0.67
CA LEU A 292 24.12 -6.70 0.52
C LEU A 292 24.18 -5.41 1.36
N ASP A 293 24.32 -4.26 0.69
CA ASP A 293 24.28 -2.93 1.30
C ASP A 293 22.88 -2.56 1.83
N PHE A 294 22.79 -1.68 2.82
CA PHE A 294 21.51 -1.14 3.29
C PHE A 294 20.75 -0.43 2.16
N GLY A 295 19.48 -0.78 1.99
CA GLY A 295 18.61 -0.34 0.90
C GLY A 295 18.79 -1.12 -0.42
N ALA A 296 19.68 -2.11 -0.46
CA ALA A 296 19.93 -2.89 -1.68
C ALA A 296 18.92 -4.02 -1.88
N VAL A 297 18.66 -4.30 -3.16
CA VAL A 297 17.90 -5.46 -3.65
C VAL A 297 18.87 -6.31 -4.46
N SER A 298 19.00 -7.59 -4.10
CA SER A 298 19.88 -8.54 -4.79
C SER A 298 19.33 -8.97 -6.15
N GLU A 299 20.17 -9.60 -6.97
CA GLU A 299 19.68 -10.42 -8.08
C GLU A 299 18.96 -11.65 -7.54
N ALA A 300 17.83 -12.00 -8.15
CA ALA A 300 17.06 -13.17 -7.72
C ALA A 300 17.77 -14.49 -8.06
N ILE A 301 17.68 -15.46 -7.15
CA ILE A 301 18.18 -16.83 -7.36
C ILE A 301 17.02 -17.83 -7.34
N GLU A 302 17.19 -18.97 -8.01
CA GLU A 302 16.25 -20.08 -7.94
C GLU A 302 16.80 -21.17 -7.01
N ILE A 303 16.02 -21.52 -5.98
CA ILE A 303 16.33 -22.58 -5.03
C ILE A 303 15.33 -23.73 -5.16
N THR A 304 15.66 -24.90 -4.62
CA THR A 304 14.72 -26.04 -4.58
C THR A 304 13.68 -25.85 -3.46
N SER A 305 12.40 -25.95 -3.77
CA SER A 305 11.30 -25.67 -2.82
C SER A 305 11.18 -26.73 -1.71
N ASP A 306 11.43 -28.00 -2.02
CA ASP A 306 11.32 -29.15 -1.11
C ASP A 306 12.56 -29.38 -0.21
N ALA A 307 13.53 -28.48 -0.24
CA ALA A 307 14.74 -28.59 0.58
C ALA A 307 14.63 -27.77 1.87
N ASP A 308 15.31 -28.26 2.90
CA ASP A 308 15.49 -27.55 4.16
C ASP A 308 16.71 -26.62 4.04
N TYR A 309 16.52 -25.35 4.36
CA TYR A 309 17.57 -24.34 4.39
C TYR A 309 17.74 -23.84 5.81
N THR A 310 18.98 -23.83 6.26
CA THR A 310 19.35 -23.16 7.52
C THR A 310 19.95 -21.82 7.16
N VAL A 311 19.22 -20.75 7.47
CA VAL A 311 19.62 -19.41 7.07
C VAL A 311 20.35 -18.72 8.20
N GLY A 312 21.44 -18.03 7.88
CA GLY A 312 22.16 -17.17 8.81
C GLY A 312 22.42 -15.80 8.20
N LEU A 313 22.52 -14.78 9.06
CA LEU A 313 23.01 -13.45 8.71
C LEU A 313 24.43 -13.28 9.24
N ASP A 314 25.34 -12.92 8.36
CA ASP A 314 26.66 -12.38 8.70
C ASP A 314 26.55 -10.86 8.60
N VAL A 315 26.72 -10.15 9.73
CA VAL A 315 26.55 -8.70 9.81
C VAL A 315 27.87 -7.96 10.01
N ASP A 316 28.98 -8.69 10.09
CA ASP A 316 30.32 -8.12 10.23
C ASP A 316 31.30 -8.49 9.10
N ASP A 317 30.81 -9.19 8.07
CA ASP A 317 31.52 -9.59 6.85
C ASP A 317 32.80 -10.38 7.18
N ASP A 318 32.71 -11.28 8.17
CA ASP A 318 33.82 -12.17 8.56
C ASP A 318 33.78 -13.54 7.85
N GLY A 319 32.74 -13.78 7.06
CA GLY A 319 32.49 -15.01 6.32
C GLY A 319 31.86 -16.11 7.19
N ALA A 320 31.20 -15.72 8.29
CA ALA A 320 30.45 -16.60 9.16
C ALA A 320 29.17 -15.93 9.66
N ALA A 321 28.08 -16.69 9.70
CA ALA A 321 26.82 -16.18 10.24
C ALA A 321 26.95 -15.83 11.74
N ASP A 322 26.70 -14.56 12.06
CA ASP A 322 26.56 -14.03 13.42
C ASP A 322 25.26 -14.47 14.07
N GLN A 323 24.18 -14.52 13.27
CA GLN A 323 22.85 -14.88 13.73
C GLN A 323 22.27 -15.97 12.84
N ASN A 324 22.05 -17.16 13.40
CA ASN A 324 21.32 -18.22 12.73
C ASN A 324 19.83 -18.06 12.97
N PHE A 325 19.03 -18.61 12.05
CA PHE A 325 17.58 -18.64 12.11
C PHE A 325 17.08 -20.08 12.07
N GLU A 326 15.82 -20.27 12.46
CA GLU A 326 15.14 -21.55 12.33
C GLU A 326 15.22 -22.11 10.90
N THR A 327 15.23 -23.45 10.80
CA THR A 327 15.22 -24.14 9.51
C THR A 327 13.94 -23.81 8.74
N ILE A 328 14.09 -23.45 7.47
CA ILE A 328 12.98 -23.11 6.57
C ILE A 328 12.85 -24.20 5.52
N THR A 329 11.63 -24.66 5.29
CA THR A 329 11.29 -25.46 4.13
C THR A 329 10.32 -24.64 3.27
N PHE A 330 10.63 -24.43 1.99
CA PHE A 330 9.78 -23.69 1.06
C PHE A 330 8.70 -24.58 0.41
N SER A 331 8.23 -25.59 1.13
CA SER A 331 7.24 -26.54 0.62
C SER A 331 5.91 -25.83 0.38
N GLY A 332 5.28 -26.06 -0.77
CA GLY A 332 4.06 -25.35 -1.19
C GLY A 332 4.32 -24.00 -1.87
N LEU A 333 5.60 -23.63 -2.09
CA LEU A 333 6.02 -22.45 -2.85
C LEU A 333 6.58 -22.81 -4.23
N GLU A 334 6.19 -23.98 -4.77
CA GLU A 334 6.55 -24.37 -6.13
C GLU A 334 6.01 -23.33 -7.12
N ASP A 335 6.83 -22.93 -8.09
CA ASP A 335 6.49 -21.94 -9.12
C ASP A 335 6.13 -20.54 -8.55
N GLN A 336 6.64 -20.19 -7.38
CA GLN A 336 6.41 -18.90 -6.72
C GLN A 336 7.71 -18.12 -6.47
N SER A 337 7.55 -16.83 -6.14
CA SER A 337 8.62 -15.92 -5.73
C SER A 337 8.44 -15.47 -4.29
N ALA A 338 9.55 -15.26 -3.58
CA ALA A 338 9.57 -14.70 -2.24
C ALA A 338 10.62 -13.60 -2.12
N ASN A 339 10.26 -12.51 -1.45
CA ASN A 339 11.15 -11.42 -1.08
C ASN A 339 11.57 -11.60 0.37
N VAL A 340 12.85 -11.85 0.63
CA VAL A 340 13.40 -12.06 1.98
C VAL A 340 14.06 -10.78 2.45
N PHE A 341 13.45 -10.14 3.43
CA PHE A 341 13.91 -8.88 4.01
C PHE A 341 14.74 -9.15 5.25
N ALA A 342 16.00 -8.70 5.26
CA ALA A 342 16.72 -8.45 6.49
C ALA A 342 16.24 -7.10 7.05
N PHE A 343 15.64 -7.10 8.24
CA PHE A 343 15.13 -5.91 8.92
C PHE A 343 15.64 -5.85 10.37
N SER A 344 15.55 -4.67 10.98
CA SER A 344 15.98 -4.47 12.38
C SER A 344 14.77 -4.43 13.28
N GLN A 345 14.83 -5.10 14.43
CA GLN A 345 13.93 -4.83 15.54
C GLN A 345 14.75 -4.66 16.82
N SER A 346 14.56 -3.54 17.51
CA SER A 346 15.25 -3.21 18.75
C SER A 346 16.78 -3.27 18.61
N GLY A 347 17.29 -2.92 17.42
CA GLY A 347 18.71 -2.93 17.07
C GLY A 347 19.32 -4.30 16.78
N LEU A 348 18.52 -5.36 16.69
CA LEU A 348 18.97 -6.69 16.26
C LEU A 348 18.45 -7.03 14.86
N PRO A 349 19.21 -7.81 14.07
CA PRO A 349 18.79 -8.25 12.75
C PRO A 349 17.79 -9.41 12.82
N PHE A 350 16.74 -9.34 12.01
CA PHE A 350 15.73 -10.37 11.80
C PHE A 350 15.47 -10.57 10.32
N LEU A 351 14.81 -11.68 9.98
CA LEU A 351 14.37 -11.95 8.61
C LEU A 351 12.85 -12.06 8.52
N PHE A 352 12.30 -11.48 7.46
CA PHE A 352 10.90 -11.60 7.07
C PHE A 352 10.81 -12.03 5.61
N ALA A 353 10.18 -13.17 5.35
CA ALA A 353 9.91 -13.65 3.99
C ALA A 353 8.51 -13.21 3.57
N SER A 354 8.45 -12.25 2.65
CA SER A 354 7.22 -11.86 1.98
C SER A 354 6.92 -12.81 0.83
N ILE A 355 5.72 -13.35 0.82
CA ILE A 355 5.22 -14.29 -0.19
C ILE A 355 3.87 -13.74 -0.67
N PRO A 356 3.85 -12.83 -1.66
CA PRO A 356 2.65 -12.05 -2.00
C PRO A 356 1.45 -12.86 -2.53
N THR A 357 1.67 -14.12 -2.90
CA THR A 357 0.66 -15.11 -3.30
C THR A 357 -0.06 -15.73 -2.10
N LEU A 358 0.48 -15.57 -0.89
CA LEU A 358 -0.12 -15.99 0.36
C LEU A 358 -0.69 -14.79 1.12
N GLU A 359 -1.65 -15.05 2.01
CA GLU A 359 -2.28 -14.02 2.82
C GLU A 359 -1.36 -13.48 3.92
N PHE A 360 -0.27 -14.19 4.23
CA PHE A 360 0.68 -13.83 5.28
C PHE A 360 2.12 -14.13 4.84
N GLY A 361 3.05 -13.28 5.29
CA GLY A 361 4.48 -13.53 5.20
C GLY A 361 4.96 -14.38 6.37
N ALA A 362 6.17 -14.91 6.27
CA ALA A 362 6.78 -15.71 7.32
C ALA A 362 7.87 -14.91 8.02
N ARG A 363 7.69 -14.67 9.32
CA ARG A 363 8.77 -14.19 10.17
C ARG A 363 9.68 -15.35 10.55
N LEU A 364 10.99 -15.14 10.47
CA LEU A 364 11.97 -16.14 10.86
C LEU A 364 12.53 -15.81 12.23
N PHE A 365 12.52 -16.80 13.12
CA PHE A 365 12.99 -16.64 14.49
C PHE A 365 14.49 -16.91 14.56
N PRO A 366 15.26 -16.05 15.26
CA PRO A 366 16.66 -16.33 15.56
C PRO A 366 16.79 -17.60 16.42
N ASP A 367 17.77 -18.45 16.11
CA ASP A 367 18.14 -19.62 16.92
C ASP A 367 19.62 -19.57 17.36
N PRO A 368 19.92 -19.45 18.67
CA PRO A 368 18.95 -19.27 19.75
C PRO A 368 18.35 -17.86 19.73
N LEU A 369 17.16 -17.72 20.30
CA LEU A 369 16.57 -16.41 20.56
C LEU A 369 17.53 -15.56 21.43
N PRO A 370 17.56 -14.23 21.23
CA PRO A 370 18.31 -13.34 22.11
C PRO A 370 17.88 -13.49 23.57
N ALA A 371 18.83 -13.33 24.49
CA ALA A 371 18.50 -13.33 25.91
C ALA A 371 17.73 -12.05 26.29
N PRO A 372 16.67 -12.14 27.11
CA PRO A 372 15.95 -10.96 27.59
C PRO A 372 16.87 -9.94 28.25
N SER A 373 16.79 -8.68 27.82
CA SER A 373 17.56 -7.58 28.40
C SER A 373 16.89 -7.01 29.65
N SER A 374 15.57 -7.17 29.76
CA SER A 374 14.76 -6.73 30.90
C SER A 374 13.52 -7.63 31.10
N ILE A 375 12.81 -7.42 32.21
CA ILE A 375 11.53 -8.10 32.49
C ILE A 375 10.49 -7.03 32.79
N ALA A 376 9.40 -7.02 32.01
CA ALA A 376 8.19 -6.28 32.32
C ALA A 376 7.22 -7.21 33.07
N SER A 377 6.54 -6.71 34.10
CA SER A 377 5.67 -7.58 34.92
C SER A 377 4.50 -6.83 35.54
N GLY A 378 3.45 -7.58 35.86
CA GLY A 378 2.31 -7.07 36.62
C GLY A 378 1.54 -8.20 37.31
N THR A 379 0.77 -7.83 38.33
CA THR A 379 -0.08 -8.77 39.08
C THR A 379 -1.41 -8.11 39.41
N SER A 380 -2.49 -8.88 39.42
CA SER A 380 -3.82 -8.43 39.81
C SER A 380 -4.52 -9.46 40.71
N THR A 381 -5.41 -8.98 41.57
CA THR A 381 -6.22 -9.81 42.49
C THR A 381 -7.68 -9.39 42.43
N PRO A 382 -8.36 -9.58 41.28
CA PRO A 382 -9.65 -8.94 41.04
C PRO A 382 -10.80 -9.59 41.82
N ALA A 383 -10.64 -10.84 42.26
CA ALA A 383 -11.71 -11.65 42.85
C ALA A 383 -12.98 -11.64 41.97
N LEU A 384 -12.78 -11.75 40.66
CA LEU A 384 -13.82 -11.58 39.64
C LEU A 384 -14.65 -12.86 39.52
N PRO A 385 -15.98 -12.82 39.78
CA PRO A 385 -16.82 -14.01 39.65
C PRO A 385 -16.96 -14.45 38.19
N VAL A 386 -16.74 -15.74 37.94
CA VAL A 386 -17.03 -16.41 36.67
C VAL A 386 -18.43 -17.02 36.76
N PRO A 387 -19.41 -16.52 36.00
CA PRO A 387 -20.79 -17.02 36.06
C PRO A 387 -20.95 -18.39 35.38
N ASP A 388 -21.86 -19.21 35.91
CA ASP A 388 -22.31 -20.49 35.35
C ASP A 388 -22.79 -20.36 33.89
N TYR A 389 -22.70 -21.43 33.10
CA TYR A 389 -23.19 -21.46 31.73
C TYR A 389 -24.72 -21.18 31.65
N PRO A 390 -25.20 -20.34 30.71
CA PRO A 390 -24.52 -19.73 29.57
C PRO A 390 -23.93 -18.33 29.84
N GLY A 391 -23.16 -18.19 30.92
CA GLY A 391 -22.39 -16.99 31.24
C GLY A 391 -21.46 -16.55 30.10
N SER A 392 -21.13 -15.25 30.09
CA SER A 392 -20.12 -14.69 29.19
C SER A 392 -18.73 -14.76 29.82
N PHE A 393 -17.70 -14.62 29.00
CA PHE A 393 -16.36 -14.32 29.48
C PHE A 393 -16.37 -13.12 30.43
N VAL A 394 -15.60 -13.24 31.50
CA VAL A 394 -15.24 -12.15 32.41
C VAL A 394 -13.72 -12.01 32.36
N GLY A 395 -13.22 -10.78 32.33
CA GLY A 395 -11.79 -10.53 32.18
C GLY A 395 -11.29 -9.43 33.10
N ASP A 396 -9.99 -9.47 33.36
CA ASP A 396 -9.24 -8.47 34.10
C ASP A 396 -7.98 -8.10 33.31
N THR A 397 -7.58 -6.83 33.38
CA THR A 397 -6.52 -6.28 32.52
C THR A 397 -5.36 -5.75 33.35
N ILE A 398 -4.15 -6.08 32.94
CA ILE A 398 -2.88 -5.52 33.44
C ILE A 398 -2.24 -4.72 32.31
N THR A 399 -2.02 -3.42 32.55
CA THR A 399 -1.30 -2.55 31.62
C THR A 399 0.20 -2.60 31.89
N ILE A 400 0.97 -3.02 30.89
CA ILE A 400 2.44 -2.96 30.87
C ILE A 400 2.86 -1.65 30.20
N THR A 401 3.57 -0.79 30.94
CA THR A 401 4.01 0.52 30.45
C THR A 401 5.45 0.53 29.92
N ASP A 402 6.21 -0.51 30.22
CA ASP A 402 7.60 -0.64 29.77
C ASP A 402 7.62 -0.95 28.27
N THR A 403 8.51 -0.30 27.52
CA THR A 403 8.80 -0.68 26.13
C THR A 403 9.31 -2.11 26.10
N CYS A 404 8.62 -2.99 25.36
CA CYS A 404 8.88 -4.41 25.39
C CYS A 404 8.53 -5.04 24.05
N THR A 405 9.52 -5.67 23.42
CA THR A 405 9.31 -6.70 22.41
C THR A 405 9.43 -8.05 23.10
N VAL A 406 8.42 -8.91 22.98
CA VAL A 406 8.31 -10.14 23.76
C VAL A 406 9.38 -11.16 23.36
N LEU A 407 10.12 -11.72 24.31
CA LEU A 407 11.03 -12.86 24.13
C LEU A 407 10.63 -14.08 24.97
N THR A 408 9.92 -13.87 26.07
CA THR A 408 9.32 -14.94 26.87
C THR A 408 8.03 -14.44 27.50
N VAL A 409 7.07 -15.35 27.73
CA VAL A 409 5.83 -15.05 28.45
C VAL A 409 5.64 -16.10 29.55
N GLU A 410 5.44 -15.63 30.78
CA GLU A 410 5.04 -16.44 31.92
C GLU A 410 3.76 -15.86 32.53
N VAL A 411 2.76 -16.72 32.78
CA VAL A 411 1.47 -16.33 33.33
C VAL A 411 1.14 -17.16 34.56
N ASP A 412 1.09 -16.50 35.71
CA ASP A 412 0.62 -17.09 36.96
C ASP A 412 -0.89 -16.94 37.07
N VAL A 413 -1.60 -18.02 37.41
CA VAL A 413 -3.06 -18.01 37.60
C VAL A 413 -3.46 -18.65 38.93
N ASP A 414 -4.47 -18.07 39.56
CA ASP A 414 -5.23 -18.62 40.68
C ASP A 414 -6.72 -18.41 40.40
N ILE A 415 -7.36 -19.44 39.82
CA ILE A 415 -8.78 -19.45 39.48
C ILE A 415 -9.46 -20.57 40.25
N SER A 416 -10.45 -20.26 41.08
CA SER A 416 -11.24 -21.27 41.78
C SER A 416 -12.40 -21.76 40.91
N HIS A 417 -12.60 -23.08 40.84
CA HIS A 417 -13.74 -23.72 40.17
C HIS A 417 -13.96 -25.15 40.66
N THR A 418 -15.20 -25.62 40.74
CA THR A 418 -15.49 -27.01 41.14
C THR A 418 -14.91 -28.01 40.15
N TYR A 419 -15.02 -27.73 38.84
CA TYR A 419 -14.53 -28.59 37.77
C TYR A 419 -13.78 -27.76 36.73
N ARG A 420 -12.44 -27.77 36.78
CA ARG A 420 -11.61 -27.04 35.82
C ARG A 420 -11.85 -27.47 34.37
N GLY A 421 -12.34 -28.70 34.15
CA GLY A 421 -12.71 -29.20 32.82
C GLY A 421 -13.86 -28.45 32.16
N ASP A 422 -14.56 -27.58 32.89
CA ASP A 422 -15.63 -26.75 32.34
C ASP A 422 -15.14 -25.34 31.97
N LEU A 423 -13.94 -24.96 32.39
CA LEU A 423 -13.40 -23.62 32.18
C LEU A 423 -12.68 -23.48 30.84
N GLU A 424 -12.80 -22.29 30.27
CA GLU A 424 -11.96 -21.77 29.19
C GLU A 424 -11.25 -20.50 29.73
N VAL A 425 -9.94 -20.41 29.53
CA VAL A 425 -9.11 -19.28 29.99
C VAL A 425 -8.27 -18.79 28.81
N VAL A 426 -8.37 -17.50 28.52
CA VAL A 426 -7.72 -16.83 27.37
C VAL A 426 -6.85 -15.70 27.87
N LEU A 427 -5.64 -15.59 27.31
CA LEU A 427 -4.79 -14.40 27.42
C LEU A 427 -4.84 -13.65 26.10
N ALA A 428 -5.17 -12.36 26.15
CA ALA A 428 -5.08 -11.44 25.02
C ALA A 428 -3.91 -10.47 25.23
N GLY A 429 -3.05 -10.34 24.23
CA GLY A 429 -1.96 -9.36 24.19
C GLY A 429 -2.39 -7.98 23.68
N PRO A 430 -1.51 -6.97 23.78
CA PRO A 430 -1.81 -5.59 23.35
C PRO A 430 -2.09 -5.42 21.86
N ASP A 431 -1.57 -6.33 21.03
CA ASP A 431 -1.75 -6.40 19.58
C ASP A 431 -3.05 -7.11 19.16
N GLY A 432 -3.82 -7.62 20.13
CA GLY A 432 -5.04 -8.38 19.91
C GLY A 432 -4.84 -9.88 19.71
N THR A 433 -3.60 -10.39 19.76
CA THR A 433 -3.32 -11.82 19.70
C THR A 433 -3.94 -12.52 20.92
N GLU A 434 -4.74 -13.57 20.70
CA GLU A 434 -5.43 -14.33 21.75
C GLU A 434 -4.94 -15.77 21.81
N ILE A 435 -4.58 -16.24 23.02
CA ILE A 435 -4.10 -17.61 23.25
C ILE A 435 -4.90 -18.26 24.36
N PHE A 436 -5.41 -19.46 24.08
CA PHE A 436 -6.03 -20.32 25.08
C PHE A 436 -4.98 -20.85 26.05
N LEU A 437 -5.00 -20.38 27.28
CA LEU A 437 -4.18 -20.96 28.34
C LEU A 437 -4.80 -22.28 28.82
N HIS A 438 -6.12 -22.35 28.89
CA HIS A 438 -6.85 -23.55 29.33
C HIS A 438 -8.12 -23.71 28.50
N ASP A 439 -8.32 -24.90 27.92
CA ASP A 439 -9.49 -25.20 27.08
C ASP A 439 -10.18 -26.49 27.56
N GLN A 440 -11.02 -26.36 28.59
CA GLN A 440 -11.88 -27.43 29.11
C GLN A 440 -11.13 -28.75 29.42
N THR A 441 -9.85 -28.63 29.84
CA THR A 441 -9.00 -29.78 30.17
C THR A 441 -9.02 -30.10 31.67
N GLY A 442 -8.53 -31.28 32.07
CA GLY A 442 -8.42 -31.64 33.49
C GLY A 442 -9.68 -32.25 34.13
N THR A 443 -10.77 -32.38 33.38
CA THR A 443 -11.98 -33.13 33.77
C THR A 443 -12.55 -32.66 35.13
N SER A 444 -12.80 -33.56 36.07
CA SER A 444 -13.41 -33.27 37.36
C SER A 444 -12.42 -32.75 38.42
N ALA A 445 -11.22 -32.33 38.04
CA ALA A 445 -10.28 -31.72 38.99
C ALA A 445 -10.73 -30.29 39.32
N ASN A 446 -10.46 -29.84 40.55
CA ASN A 446 -10.84 -28.49 40.97
C ASN A 446 -9.78 -27.47 40.52
N ASP A 447 -10.20 -26.21 40.38
CA ASP A 447 -9.39 -24.98 40.27
C ASP A 447 -8.41 -24.94 39.07
N VAL A 448 -7.90 -23.79 38.67
CA VAL A 448 -6.75 -23.67 37.75
C VAL A 448 -5.72 -22.83 38.46
N ILE A 449 -4.71 -23.50 39.04
CA ILE A 449 -3.68 -22.87 39.87
C ILE A 449 -2.32 -23.35 39.41
N GLY A 450 -1.46 -22.40 39.07
CA GLY A 450 -0.11 -22.67 38.59
C GLY A 450 0.35 -21.62 37.60
N THR A 451 1.33 -22.00 36.80
CA THR A 451 2.07 -21.09 35.92
C THR A 451 2.12 -21.70 34.52
N TYR A 452 1.73 -20.93 33.51
CA TYR A 452 2.00 -21.22 32.10
C TYR A 452 3.28 -20.51 31.68
N SER A 453 4.11 -21.13 30.85
CA SER A 453 5.34 -20.51 30.35
C SER A 453 5.59 -20.88 28.89
N SER A 454 6.07 -19.93 28.09
CA SER A 454 6.41 -20.12 26.68
C SER A 454 7.60 -21.07 26.47
N ASP A 455 8.51 -21.18 27.44
CA ASP A 455 9.67 -22.08 27.42
C ASP A 455 9.36 -23.50 27.95
N GLY A 456 8.11 -23.78 28.32
CA GLY A 456 7.68 -25.06 28.87
C GLY A 456 8.12 -25.34 30.32
N SER A 457 8.72 -24.38 31.02
CA SER A 457 9.11 -24.52 32.44
C SER A 457 7.94 -24.39 33.43
N GLY A 458 6.75 -24.01 32.93
CA GLY A 458 5.52 -23.84 33.70
C GLY A 458 5.04 -25.12 34.39
N THR A 459 4.22 -24.94 35.44
CA THR A 459 3.56 -26.06 36.14
C THR A 459 2.27 -26.52 35.46
N LEU A 460 1.74 -25.70 34.55
CA LEU A 460 0.60 -25.98 33.70
C LEU A 460 1.05 -25.98 32.22
N VAL A 461 0.32 -26.71 31.38
CA VAL A 461 0.58 -26.77 29.94
C VAL A 461 -0.50 -25.94 29.25
N PRO A 462 -0.14 -24.89 28.50
CA PRO A 462 -1.12 -24.06 27.81
C PRO A 462 -1.82 -24.86 26.70
N ALA A 463 -3.07 -24.52 26.39
CA ALA A 463 -3.82 -25.17 25.33
C ALA A 463 -3.39 -24.68 23.93
N GLY A 464 -3.03 -23.41 23.80
CA GLY A 464 -2.36 -22.80 22.65
C GLY A 464 -0.85 -22.60 22.89
N ASP A 465 -0.13 -22.16 21.86
CA ASP A 465 1.32 -21.95 21.92
C ASP A 465 1.63 -20.51 22.35
N LEU A 466 2.10 -20.33 23.59
CA LEU A 466 2.51 -19.00 24.08
C LEU A 466 3.62 -18.34 23.25
N ASN A 467 4.33 -19.11 22.42
CA ASN A 467 5.32 -18.53 21.53
C ASN A 467 4.72 -17.71 20.38
N ASP A 468 3.40 -17.78 20.17
CA ASP A 468 2.71 -16.89 19.21
C ASP A 468 2.81 -15.41 19.61
N PHE A 469 3.15 -15.09 20.86
CA PHE A 469 3.46 -13.72 21.28
C PHE A 469 4.91 -13.28 20.99
N LEU A 470 5.81 -14.19 20.63
CA LEU A 470 7.23 -13.87 20.49
C LEU A 470 7.45 -12.80 19.42
N LEU A 471 8.30 -11.85 19.78
CA LEU A 471 8.74 -10.73 18.97
C LEU A 471 7.63 -9.74 18.57
N LEU A 472 6.42 -9.91 19.14
CA LEU A 472 5.33 -8.95 19.06
C LEU A 472 5.45 -7.89 20.16
N GLN A 473 4.61 -6.86 20.09
CA GLN A 473 4.60 -5.79 21.08
C GLN A 473 4.06 -6.28 22.43
N GLY A 474 4.88 -6.18 23.47
CA GLY A 474 4.50 -6.49 24.85
C GLY A 474 4.03 -5.28 25.67
N THR A 475 4.21 -4.06 25.16
CA THR A 475 3.76 -2.82 25.80
C THR A 475 2.28 -2.59 25.54
N GLY A 476 1.49 -2.40 26.60
CA GLY A 476 0.06 -2.12 26.54
C GLY A 476 -0.76 -3.04 27.42
N ASP A 477 -2.02 -3.22 27.04
CA ASP A 477 -3.00 -3.95 27.84
C ASP A 477 -2.94 -5.46 27.59
N TRP A 478 -2.64 -6.22 28.63
CA TRP A 478 -2.79 -7.67 28.66
C TRP A 478 -4.05 -8.03 29.40
N THR A 479 -4.92 -8.84 28.81
CA THR A 479 -6.21 -9.20 29.41
C THR A 479 -6.31 -10.71 29.62
N LEU A 480 -6.50 -11.14 30.86
CA LEU A 480 -6.85 -12.52 31.18
C LEU A 480 -8.37 -12.63 31.30
N SER A 481 -8.97 -13.50 30.50
CA SER A 481 -10.41 -13.77 30.51
C SER A 481 -10.71 -15.22 30.84
N ALA A 482 -11.82 -15.47 31.55
CA ALA A 482 -12.31 -16.82 31.81
C ALA A 482 -13.83 -16.93 31.61
N ALA A 483 -14.28 -18.10 31.14
CA ALA A 483 -15.69 -18.47 31.03
C ALA A 483 -15.91 -19.90 31.50
N ASP A 484 -17.12 -20.18 32.01
CA ASP A 484 -17.59 -21.51 32.36
C ASP A 484 -18.58 -22.03 31.31
N PHE A 485 -18.32 -23.23 30.80
CA PHE A 485 -19.14 -23.94 29.81
C PHE A 485 -19.85 -25.18 30.38
N GLY A 486 -19.68 -25.45 31.67
CA GLY A 486 -20.40 -26.45 32.45
C GLY A 486 -21.67 -25.89 33.06
N TYR A 487 -22.64 -26.76 33.37
CA TYR A 487 -23.87 -26.36 34.07
C TYR A 487 -23.77 -26.64 35.56
N GLY A 488 -24.13 -25.65 36.38
CA GLY A 488 -24.40 -25.79 37.80
C GLY A 488 -23.23 -25.43 38.73
N ASP A 489 -22.12 -24.96 38.18
CA ASP A 489 -20.93 -24.53 38.90
C ASP A 489 -20.65 -23.04 38.64
N ILE A 490 -19.87 -22.41 39.52
CA ILE A 490 -19.42 -21.02 39.36
C ILE A 490 -17.96 -20.95 39.74
N GLY A 491 -17.25 -19.98 39.17
CA GLY A 491 -15.83 -19.76 39.45
C GLY A 491 -15.51 -18.38 39.97
N THR A 492 -14.22 -18.17 40.23
CA THR A 492 -13.66 -16.87 40.56
C THR A 492 -12.24 -16.78 40.04
N ILE A 493 -11.89 -15.72 39.30
CA ILE A 493 -10.50 -15.33 39.07
C ILE A 493 -10.02 -14.64 40.35
N ASN A 494 -9.29 -15.36 41.20
CA ASN A 494 -8.82 -14.84 42.49
C ASN A 494 -7.66 -13.87 42.28
N ALA A 495 -6.67 -14.32 41.51
CA ALA A 495 -5.46 -13.59 41.20
C ALA A 495 -4.83 -14.09 39.90
N TRP A 496 -4.04 -13.23 39.28
CA TRP A 496 -3.17 -13.60 38.17
C TRP A 496 -2.00 -12.63 38.06
N GLY A 497 -0.96 -13.03 37.34
CA GLY A 497 0.19 -12.19 37.04
C GLY A 497 0.81 -12.57 35.71
N ILE A 498 1.56 -11.64 35.14
CA ILE A 498 2.30 -11.82 33.90
C ILE A 498 3.74 -11.33 34.08
N ASN A 499 4.70 -12.11 33.60
CA ASN A 499 6.10 -11.74 33.48
C ASN A 499 6.52 -11.90 32.02
N ILE A 500 7.04 -10.84 31.42
CA ILE A 500 7.44 -10.79 30.01
C ILE A 500 8.93 -10.52 29.96
N GLY A 501 9.70 -11.44 29.38
CA GLY A 501 11.09 -11.16 29.02
C GLY A 501 11.09 -10.24 27.82
N CYS A 502 11.72 -9.07 27.94
CA CYS A 502 11.73 -8.06 26.89
C CYS A 502 13.10 -8.03 26.20
N LEU A 503 13.07 -7.87 24.88
CA LEU A 503 14.26 -7.65 24.05
C LEU A 503 14.97 -6.34 24.42
#